data_AF-A0A7W9UPW8-F1
#
_entry.id   AF-A0A7W9UPW8-F1
#
_cell.length_a   1.000
_cell.length_b   1.000
_cell.length_c   1.000
_cell.angle_alpha   90.00
_cell.angle_beta   90.00
_cell.angle_gamma   90.00
#
_symmetry.space_group_name_H-M   'P 1'
#
loop_
_entity.id
_entity.type
_entity.pdbx_description
1 polymer ?
#
loop_
_entity_poly.entity_id
_entity_poly.type
_entity_poly.pdbx_seq_one_letter_code
_entity_poly.pdbx_strand_id
1 'polypeptide(L)'
;MPERPDHYVLEAKWWKDAIGRPLLDVFKANIERKGKNTVGLYISMSGFTSDALDSYALDVYAYSTPLITMDGLDFMAVLDQRIRLDELMRRKTRHASETGHCSLPVAKIFSEGE
;
A
#
# COMPACT_ATOMS: atom_id res chain seq x y z
N MET A 1 -18.92 2.99 -6.17
CA MET A 1 -17.63 2.64 -6.79
C MET A 1 -16.65 3.71 -6.31
N PRO A 2 -15.54 3.37 -5.62
CA PRO A 2 -14.62 4.41 -5.17
C PRO A 2 -14.12 5.19 -6.39
N GLU A 3 -14.13 6.52 -6.29
CA GLU A 3 -13.64 7.40 -7.34
C GLU A 3 -12.17 7.08 -7.63
N ARG A 4 -11.77 7.19 -8.89
CA ARG A 4 -10.36 7.03 -9.28
C ARG A 4 -9.56 8.14 -8.59
N PRO A 5 -8.41 7.86 -7.97
CA PRO A 5 -7.61 8.91 -7.35
C PRO A 5 -7.11 9.88 -8.43
N ASP A 6 -7.11 11.17 -8.09
CA ASP A 6 -6.65 12.23 -9.00
C ASP A 6 -5.13 12.16 -9.18
N HIS A 7 -4.42 11.84 -8.08
CA HIS A 7 -2.97 11.85 -8.02
C HIS A 7 -2.41 10.70 -7.20
N TYR A 8 -1.25 10.20 -7.62
CA TYR A 8 -0.43 9.26 -6.85
C TYR A 8 0.86 9.94 -6.40
N VAL A 9 1.27 9.67 -5.15
CA VAL A 9 2.61 9.97 -4.64
C VAL A 9 3.33 8.64 -4.48
N LEU A 10 4.57 8.56 -4.95
CA LEU A 10 5.38 7.35 -4.88
C LEU A 10 6.63 7.60 -4.05
N GLU A 11 6.90 6.72 -3.09
CA GLU A 11 8.21 6.53 -2.48
C GLU A 11 8.63 5.07 -2.63
N ALA A 12 9.87 4.83 -3.08
CA ALA A 12 10.37 3.49 -3.33
C ALA A 12 11.78 3.31 -2.76
N LYS A 13 12.00 2.19 -2.05
CA LYS A 13 13.27 1.87 -1.35
C LYS A 13 13.79 0.49 -1.78
N TRP A 14 15.05 0.46 -2.21
CA TRP A 14 15.85 -0.76 -2.43
C TRP A 14 16.84 -0.94 -1.27
N TRP A 15 16.34 -0.97 -0.06
CA TRP A 15 17.15 -1.16 1.14
C TRP A 15 17.22 -2.64 1.52
N LYS A 16 18.26 -3.01 2.27
CA LYS A 16 18.39 -4.36 2.80
C LYS A 16 17.42 -4.61 3.95
N ASP A 17 17.24 -3.62 4.81
CA ASP A 17 16.42 -3.72 6.02
C ASP A 17 14.97 -3.37 5.71
N ALA A 18 14.04 -3.99 6.44
CA ALA A 18 12.61 -3.73 6.30
C ALA A 18 12.24 -2.31 6.78
N ILE A 19 11.21 -1.73 6.18
CA ILE A 19 10.73 -0.38 6.52
C ILE A 19 9.88 -0.43 7.79
N GLY A 20 10.27 0.38 8.78
CA GLY A 20 9.53 0.56 10.03
C GLY A 20 8.52 1.70 9.99
N ARG A 21 7.68 1.76 11.02
CA ARG A 21 6.59 2.73 11.19
C ARG A 21 7.00 4.21 11.00
N PRO A 22 8.14 4.69 11.55
CA PRO A 22 8.46 6.13 11.49
C PRO A 22 8.55 6.67 10.05
N LEU A 23 9.02 5.85 9.11
CA LEU A 23 9.12 6.25 7.70
C LEU A 23 7.74 6.28 7.02
N LEU A 24 6.85 5.34 7.37
CA LEU A 24 5.48 5.32 6.88
C LEU A 24 4.68 6.52 7.39
N ASP A 25 4.86 6.90 8.66
CA ASP A 25 4.19 8.05 9.27
C ASP A 25 4.60 9.37 8.62
N VAL A 26 5.91 9.55 8.34
CA VAL A 26 6.41 10.71 7.59
C VAL A 26 5.82 10.77 6.19
N PHE A 27 5.75 9.63 5.51
CA PHE A 27 5.19 9.56 4.17
C PHE A 27 3.68 9.84 4.15
N LYS A 28 2.91 9.29 5.10
CA LYS A 28 1.49 9.58 5.30
C LYS A 28 1.23 11.08 5.48
N ALA A 29 1.96 11.73 6.37
CA ALA A 29 1.85 13.16 6.57
C ALA A 29 2.12 13.97 5.28
N ASN A 30 3.05 13.51 4.44
CA ASN A 30 3.33 14.14 3.14
C ASN A 30 2.19 13.97 2.14
N ILE A 31 1.50 12.82 2.12
CA ILE A 31 0.35 12.55 1.24
C ILE A 31 -0.83 13.43 1.64
N GLU A 32 -1.17 13.47 2.93
CA GLU A 32 -2.33 14.21 3.46
C GLU A 32 -2.23 15.71 3.18
N ARG A 33 -1.01 16.24 3.06
CA ARG A 33 -0.75 17.64 2.67
C ARG A 33 -0.98 17.95 1.19
N LYS A 34 -1.11 16.95 0.31
CA LYS A 34 -1.24 17.15 -1.14
C LYS A 34 -2.67 17.17 -1.67
N GLY A 35 -3.67 16.78 -0.87
CA GLY A 35 -5.09 16.93 -1.19
C GLY A 35 -5.94 15.70 -0.88
N LYS A 36 -7.27 15.88 -0.83
CA LYS A 36 -8.25 14.89 -0.33
C LYS A 36 -8.38 13.60 -1.13
N ASN A 37 -7.86 13.54 -2.36
CA ASN A 37 -7.96 12.37 -3.26
C ASN A 37 -6.58 11.86 -3.73
N THR A 38 -5.55 12.11 -2.91
CA THR A 38 -4.18 11.65 -3.19
C THR A 38 -3.98 10.27 -2.56
N VAL A 39 -3.53 9.30 -3.36
CA VAL A 39 -3.10 7.99 -2.86
C VAL A 39 -1.58 7.93 -2.83
N GLY A 40 -1.01 7.47 -1.72
CA GLY A 40 0.41 7.19 -1.61
C GLY A 40 0.72 5.73 -1.83
N LEU A 41 1.71 5.44 -2.67
CA LEU A 41 2.31 4.13 -2.84
C LEU A 41 3.70 4.13 -2.20
N TYR A 42 3.90 3.27 -1.21
CA TYR A 42 5.22 3.00 -0.63
C TYR A 42 5.73 1.64 -1.10
N ILE A 43 6.86 1.61 -1.79
CA ILE A 43 7.50 0.37 -2.27
C ILE A 43 8.72 0.06 -1.41
N SER A 44 8.82 -1.16 -0.91
CA SER A 44 10.00 -1.66 -0.19
C SER A 44 10.37 -3.06 -0.66
N MET A 45 11.53 -3.23 -1.27
CA MET A 45 11.97 -4.56 -1.74
C MET A 45 12.23 -5.55 -0.59
N SER A 46 12.64 -5.04 0.58
CA SER A 46 12.86 -5.81 1.81
C SER A 46 11.58 -5.94 2.67
N GLY A 47 10.45 -5.39 2.21
CA GLY A 47 9.19 -5.40 2.92
C GLY A 47 9.12 -4.40 4.09
N PHE A 48 8.22 -4.67 5.02
CA PHE A 48 7.86 -3.81 6.15
C PHE A 48 7.88 -4.62 7.44
N THR A 49 8.18 -3.99 8.57
CA THR A 49 8.10 -4.68 9.86
C THR A 49 6.64 -4.94 10.22
N SER A 50 6.35 -6.03 10.96
CA SER A 50 4.98 -6.36 11.36
C SER A 50 4.32 -5.22 12.13
N ASP A 51 5.02 -4.64 13.11
CA ASP A 51 4.55 -3.48 13.88
C ASP A 51 4.23 -2.26 12.99
N ALA A 52 4.94 -2.08 11.86
CA ALA A 52 4.66 -1.00 10.92
C ALA A 52 3.37 -1.23 10.11
N LEU A 53 2.96 -2.48 9.89
CA LEU A 53 1.70 -2.80 9.22
C LEU A 53 0.54 -2.87 10.24
N ASP A 54 0.79 -3.53 11.38
CA ASP A 54 -0.19 -3.76 12.43
C ASP A 54 -0.60 -2.44 13.11
N SER A 55 0.30 -1.45 13.22
CA SER A 55 -0.07 -0.12 13.75
C SER A 55 -1.06 0.63 12.85
N TYR A 56 -1.10 0.33 11.54
CA TYR A 56 -2.13 0.85 10.64
C TYR A 56 -3.41 0.01 10.67
N ALA A 57 -3.32 -1.27 11.03
CA ALA A 57 -4.47 -2.14 11.30
C ALA A 57 -5.18 -1.79 12.62
N LEU A 58 -4.42 -1.35 13.63
CA LEU A 58 -4.84 -1.06 15.00
C LEU A 58 -5.21 0.41 15.24
N ASP A 59 -5.11 1.27 14.23
CA ASP A 59 -5.81 2.56 14.21
C ASP A 59 -7.31 2.28 13.98
N VAL A 60 -7.94 1.65 14.97
CA VAL A 60 -9.34 1.14 15.02
C VAL A 60 -10.41 2.25 14.77
N TYR A 61 -9.97 3.49 14.50
CA TYR A 61 -10.81 4.64 14.15
C TYR A 61 -10.63 5.16 12.71
N ALA A 62 -9.73 4.59 11.91
CA ALA A 62 -9.53 4.99 10.51
C ALA A 62 -10.38 4.13 9.56
N TYR A 63 -11.57 4.63 9.18
CA TYR A 63 -12.46 3.98 8.20
C TYR A 63 -11.83 3.82 6.79
N SER A 64 -10.65 4.39 6.55
CA SER A 64 -9.87 4.28 5.31
C SER A 64 -8.45 4.83 5.52
N THR A 65 -7.50 4.44 4.68
CA THR A 65 -6.15 5.04 4.63
C THR A 65 -5.79 5.45 3.21
N PRO A 66 -5.13 6.62 3.00
CA PRO A 66 -4.64 7.02 1.67
C PRO A 66 -3.32 6.31 1.30
N LEU A 67 -2.76 5.48 2.20
CA LEU A 67 -1.49 4.79 2.02
C LEU A 67 -1.72 3.35 1.56
N ILE A 68 -1.06 2.95 0.48
CA ILE A 68 -0.91 1.54 0.07
C ILE A 68 0.56 1.16 0.01
N THR A 69 0.83 -0.11 0.26
CA THR A 69 2.19 -0.67 0.28
C THR A 69 2.39 -1.73 -0.80
N MET A 70 3.63 -1.84 -1.28
CA MET A 70 4.08 -2.86 -2.21
C MET A 70 5.43 -3.41 -1.75
N ASP A 71 5.53 -4.72 -1.58
CA ASP A 71 6.80 -5.38 -1.27
C ASP A 71 7.48 -5.95 -2.52
N GLY A 72 8.63 -6.60 -2.33
CA GLY A 72 9.36 -7.24 -3.43
C GLY A 72 8.55 -8.35 -4.14
N LEU A 73 7.66 -9.06 -3.45
CA LEU A 73 6.85 -10.11 -4.07
C LEU A 73 5.75 -9.51 -4.95
N ASP A 74 5.10 -8.45 -4.47
CA ASP A 74 4.15 -7.69 -5.26
C ASP A 74 4.80 -7.13 -6.52
N PHE A 75 6.00 -6.54 -6.38
CA PHE A 75 6.74 -5.93 -7.47
C PHE A 75 7.13 -6.98 -8.52
N MET A 76 7.67 -8.12 -8.09
CA MET A 76 8.04 -9.21 -8.99
C MET A 76 6.82 -9.82 -9.68
N ALA A 77 5.67 -9.97 -9.00
CA ALA A 77 4.45 -10.47 -9.63
C ALA A 77 3.96 -9.59 -10.80
N VAL A 78 4.18 -8.27 -10.73
CA VAL A 78 3.91 -7.35 -11.84
C VAL A 78 4.92 -7.54 -12.97
N LEU A 79 6.22 -7.58 -12.65
CA LEU A 79 7.27 -7.73 -13.66
C LEU A 79 7.19 -9.07 -14.40
N ASP A 80 6.83 -10.14 -13.69
CA ASP A 80 6.62 -11.49 -14.23
C ASP A 80 5.26 -11.62 -14.94
N GLN A 81 4.50 -10.52 -15.09
CA GLN A 81 3.19 -10.47 -15.74
C GLN A 81 2.13 -11.40 -15.13
N ARG A 82 2.29 -11.79 -13.86
CA ARG A 82 1.32 -12.61 -13.13
C ARG A 82 0.08 -11.80 -12.73
N ILE A 83 0.22 -10.47 -12.64
CA ILE A 83 -0.87 -9.52 -12.48
C ILE A 83 -0.49 -8.20 -13.16
N ARG A 84 -1.44 -7.54 -13.81
CA ARG A 84 -1.18 -6.19 -14.36
C ARG A 84 -1.06 -5.17 -13.23
N LEU A 85 -0.17 -4.19 -13.39
CA LEU A 85 0.04 -3.13 -12.39
C LEU A 85 -1.25 -2.38 -12.05
N ASP A 86 -2.07 -2.06 -13.06
CA ASP A 86 -3.34 -1.34 -12.87
C ASP A 86 -4.35 -2.15 -12.06
N GLU A 87 -4.44 -3.46 -12.29
CA GLU A 87 -5.28 -4.35 -11.48
C GLU A 87 -4.76 -4.45 -10.04
N LEU A 88 -3.45 -4.65 -9.85
CA LEU A 88 -2.84 -4.72 -8.51
C LEU A 88 -3.10 -3.45 -7.71
N MET A 89 -2.89 -2.28 -8.33
CA MET A 89 -3.15 -0.98 -7.74
C MET A 89 -4.63 -0.83 -7.37
N ARG A 90 -5.55 -1.19 -8.27
CA ARG A 90 -7.00 -1.12 -8.00
C ARG A 90 -7.40 -1.97 -6.79
N ARG A 91 -6.87 -3.19 -6.69
CA ARG A 91 -7.16 -4.13 -5.59
C ARG A 91 -6.62 -3.59 -4.26
N LYS A 92 -5.37 -3.12 -4.23
CA LYS A 92 -4.74 -2.53 -3.03
C LYS A 92 -5.45 -1.25 -2.57
N THR A 93 -5.76 -0.32 -3.49
CA THR A 93 -6.50 0.91 -3.15
C THR A 93 -7.89 0.61 -2.60
N ARG A 94 -8.61 -0.34 -3.20
CA ARG A 94 -9.93 -0.75 -2.69
C ARG A 94 -9.81 -1.28 -1.26
N HIS A 95 -8.88 -2.20 -1.02
CA HIS A 95 -8.66 -2.77 0.31
C HIS A 95 -8.34 -1.70 1.36
N ALA A 96 -7.43 -0.77 1.05
CA ALA A 96 -7.09 0.34 1.95
C ALA A 96 -8.29 1.26 2.24
N SER A 97 -9.14 1.50 1.24
CA SER A 97 -10.36 2.29 1.40
C SER A 97 -11.45 1.58 2.20
N GLU A 98 -11.54 0.25 2.14
CA GLU A 98 -12.60 -0.55 2.78
C GLU A 98 -12.24 -1.00 4.19
N THR A 99 -10.95 -1.21 4.45
CA THR A 99 -10.47 -1.83 5.71
C THR A 99 -9.63 -0.90 6.58
N GLY A 100 -9.16 0.22 6.03
CA GLY A 100 -8.14 1.06 6.67
C GLY A 100 -6.73 0.45 6.67
N HIS A 101 -6.57 -0.78 6.17
CA HIS A 101 -5.29 -1.48 6.17
C HIS A 101 -4.47 -1.16 4.92
N CYS A 102 -3.24 -0.67 5.08
CA CYS A 102 -2.40 -0.22 3.98
C CYS A 102 -1.71 -1.36 3.20
N SER A 103 -1.80 -2.60 3.68
CA SER A 103 -1.16 -3.75 3.04
C SER A 103 -2.17 -4.82 2.63
N LEU A 104 -2.15 -5.13 1.33
CA LEU A 104 -2.80 -6.31 0.76
C LEU A 104 -1.74 -7.03 -0.09
N PRO A 105 -1.10 -8.11 0.42
CA PRO A 105 -0.10 -8.85 -0.34
C PRO A 105 -0.70 -9.52 -1.59
N VAL A 106 0.06 -9.56 -2.68
CA VAL A 106 -0.37 -10.18 -3.95
C VAL A 106 -0.73 -11.65 -3.78
N ALA A 107 -0.07 -12.36 -2.87
CA ALA A 107 -0.40 -13.75 -2.53
C ALA A 107 -1.86 -13.90 -2.07
N LYS A 108 -2.37 -12.94 -1.28
CA LYS A 108 -3.76 -12.93 -0.83
C LYS A 108 -4.74 -12.63 -1.98
N ILE A 109 -4.35 -11.77 -2.92
CA ILE A 109 -5.15 -11.48 -4.13
C ILE A 109 -5.32 -12.74 -4.98
N PHE A 110 -4.27 -13.55 -5.12
CA PHE A 110 -4.32 -14.80 -5.85
C PHE A 110 -5.17 -15.86 -5.15
N SER A 111 -5.14 -15.94 -3.82
CA SER A 111 -5.99 -16.89 -3.07
C SER A 111 -7.48 -16.55 -3.06
N GLU A 112 -7.84 -15.28 -3.28
CA GLU A 112 -9.23 -14.84 -3.39
C GLU A 112 -9.82 -15.04 -4.81
N GLY A 113 -9.03 -15.57 -5.74
CA GLY A 113 -9.36 -15.73 -7.17
C GLY A 113 -9.60 -17.17 -7.64
N GLU A 114 -9.65 -18.14 -6.72
CA GLU A 114 -10.10 -19.53 -6.94
C GLU A 114 -11.48 -19.76 -6.34
#